data_AF-A0A183F727-F1
#
_entry.id   AF-A0A183F727-F1
#
_cell.length_a   1.000
_cell.length_b   1.000
_cell.length_c   1.000
_cell.angle_alpha   90.00
_cell.angle_beta   90.00
_cell.angle_gamma   90.00
#
_symmetry.space_group_name_H-M   'P 1'
#
loop_
_entity.id
_entity.type
_entity.pdbx_description
1 polymer ?
#
loop_
_entity_poly.entity_id
_entity_poly.type
_entity_poly.pdbx_seq_one_letter_code
_entity_poly.pdbx_strand_id
1 'polypeptide(L)'
;MVEVNSRVSVAWSKWRSLTGVLCDRKIPEHLKSKIYRAVVWPVAMYGAEYWPATEEVETCLSVMETKMLRWTAGVTRMDRIRNDAIRQKFGVAPIADKMREARLRWYGHVLHGKEGSVRKIGLELAV
;
A
#
# COMPACT_ATOMS: atom_id res chain seq x y z
N MET A 1 0.10 -9.59 -12.18
CA MET A 1 -1.11 -9.82 -11.34
C MET A 1 -0.92 -10.87 -10.25
N VAL A 2 -0.36 -12.05 -10.51
CA VAL A 2 -0.25 -13.14 -9.50
C VAL A 2 0.44 -12.70 -8.21
N GLU A 3 1.59 -12.03 -8.31
CA GLU A 3 2.32 -11.55 -7.13
C GLU A 3 1.48 -10.51 -6.35
N VAL A 4 1.00 -9.46 -7.02
CA VAL A 4 0.22 -8.38 -6.39
C VAL A 4 -0.99 -8.95 -5.63
N ASN A 5 -1.71 -9.89 -6.24
CA ASN A 5 -2.83 -10.56 -5.60
C ASN A 5 -2.40 -11.36 -4.36
N SER A 6 -1.22 -11.98 -4.39
CA SER A 6 -0.62 -12.63 -3.21
C SER A 6 -0.37 -11.61 -2.10
N ARG A 7 0.26 -10.45 -2.39
CA ARG A 7 0.46 -9.39 -1.38
C ARG A 7 -0.83 -8.85 -0.82
N VAL A 8 -1.83 -8.64 -1.67
CA VAL A 8 -3.17 -8.21 -1.24
C VAL A 8 -3.76 -9.24 -0.27
N SER A 9 -3.67 -10.53 -0.59
CA SER A 9 -4.16 -11.61 0.28
C SER A 9 -3.43 -11.69 1.63
N VAL A 10 -2.09 -11.58 1.62
CA VAL A 10 -1.27 -11.61 2.84
C VAL A 10 -1.52 -10.37 3.69
N ALA A 11 -1.59 -9.19 3.09
CA ALA A 11 -1.95 -7.95 3.78
C ALA A 11 -3.36 -8.05 4.38
N TRP A 12 -4.32 -8.65 3.65
CA TRP A 12 -5.66 -8.90 4.16
C TRP A 12 -5.67 -9.81 5.39
N SER A 13 -4.91 -10.90 5.33
CA SER A 13 -4.75 -11.83 6.45
C SER A 13 -4.13 -11.13 7.67
N LYS A 14 -3.10 -10.29 7.45
CA LYS A 14 -2.46 -9.54 8.52
C LYS A 14 -3.36 -8.47 9.12
N TRP A 15 -4.12 -7.75 8.30
CA TRP A 15 -5.11 -6.80 8.78
C TRP A 15 -6.21 -7.51 9.59
N ARG A 16 -6.68 -8.66 9.12
CA ARG A 16 -7.72 -9.45 9.80
C ARG A 16 -7.28 -9.90 11.20
N SER A 17 -6.01 -10.28 11.38
CA SER A 17 -5.48 -10.63 12.71
C SER A 17 -5.42 -9.45 13.68
N LEU A 18 -5.53 -8.21 13.19
CA LEU A 18 -5.47 -6.98 13.98
C LEU A 18 -6.84 -6.34 14.20
N THR A 19 -7.92 -6.99 13.75
CA THR A 19 -9.29 -6.44 13.85
C THR A 19 -9.72 -6.13 15.28
N GLY A 20 -9.28 -6.90 16.27
CA GLY A 20 -9.54 -6.60 17.68
C GLY A 20 -9.02 -5.25 18.16
N VAL A 21 -8.02 -4.67 17.48
CA VAL A 21 -7.46 -3.35 17.77
C VAL A 21 -7.96 -2.31 16.75
N LEU A 22 -7.91 -2.66 15.46
CA LEU A 22 -8.27 -1.75 14.36
C LEU A 22 -9.76 -1.43 14.33
N CYS A 23 -10.63 -2.38 14.69
CA CYS A 23 -12.08 -2.17 14.71
C CYS A 23 -12.62 -1.76 16.08
N ASP A 24 -11.77 -1.70 17.13
CA ASP A 24 -12.21 -1.25 18.45
C ASP A 24 -12.49 0.25 18.46
N ARG A 25 -13.71 0.65 18.81
CA ARG A 25 -14.14 2.06 18.88
C ARG A 25 -13.44 2.83 20.00
N LYS A 26 -12.90 2.16 21.02
CA LYS A 26 -12.20 2.79 22.14
C LYS A 26 -10.81 3.28 21.75
N ILE A 27 -10.23 2.72 20.70
CA ILE A 27 -8.86 3.05 20.27
C ILE A 27 -8.90 4.30 19.37
N PRO A 28 -8.11 5.35 19.70
CA PRO A 28 -8.01 6.54 18.86
C PRO A 28 -7.58 6.24 17.43
N GLU A 29 -8.18 6.97 16.48
CA GLU A 29 -7.95 6.74 15.04
C GLU A 29 -6.49 6.91 14.63
N HIS A 30 -5.78 7.89 15.20
CA HIS A 30 -4.37 8.11 14.91
C HIS A 30 -3.48 6.92 15.31
N LEU A 31 -3.84 6.16 16.36
CA LEU A 31 -3.11 4.93 16.73
C LEU A 31 -3.40 3.81 15.74
N LYS A 32 -4.66 3.66 15.32
CA LYS A 32 -5.04 2.71 14.26
C LYS A 32 -4.30 3.02 12.97
N SER A 33 -4.16 4.28 12.60
CA SER A 33 -3.36 4.71 11.45
C SER A 33 -1.90 4.32 11.60
N LYS A 34 -1.29 4.54 12.76
CA LYS A 34 0.11 4.13 13.00
C LYS A 34 0.28 2.62 12.84
N ILE A 35 -0.63 1.82 13.41
CA ILE A 35 -0.60 0.36 13.29
C ILE A 35 -0.78 -0.07 11.83
N TYR A 36 -1.75 0.51 11.13
CA TYR A 36 -1.97 0.24 9.71
C TYR A 36 -0.70 0.51 8.90
N ARG A 37 -0.11 1.70 9.07
CA ARG A 37 1.11 2.12 8.38
C ARG A 37 2.33 1.28 8.72
N ALA A 38 2.44 0.80 9.96
CA ALA A 38 3.59 0.04 10.43
C ALA A 38 3.52 -1.46 10.13
N VAL A 39 2.31 -2.03 10.07
CA VAL A 39 2.14 -3.49 10.00
C VAL A 39 1.52 -3.94 8.70
N VAL A 40 0.48 -3.26 8.21
CA VAL A 40 -0.25 -3.67 7.01
C VAL A 40 0.43 -3.12 5.76
N TRP A 41 0.85 -1.87 5.81
CA TRP A 41 1.45 -1.19 4.67
C TRP A 41 2.72 -1.88 4.16
N PRO A 42 3.71 -2.25 5.00
CA PRO A 42 4.93 -2.90 4.51
C PRO A 42 4.65 -4.29 3.93
N VAL A 43 3.66 -5.01 4.46
CA VAL A 43 3.24 -6.31 3.95
C VAL A 43 2.62 -6.18 2.56
N ALA A 44 1.74 -5.19 2.38
CA ALA A 44 1.14 -4.87 1.10
C ALA A 44 2.16 -4.39 0.07
N MET A 45 3.20 -3.66 0.49
CA MET A 45 4.16 -3.00 -0.39
C MET A 45 5.42 -3.82 -0.67
N TYR A 46 5.55 -5.01 -0.09
CA TYR A 46 6.72 -5.84 -0.33
C TYR A 46 6.80 -6.19 -1.82
N GLY A 47 7.93 -5.86 -2.44
CA GLY A 47 8.16 -6.09 -3.87
C GLY A 47 7.59 -5.02 -4.79
N ALA A 48 7.02 -3.93 -4.26
CA ALA A 48 6.46 -2.83 -5.06
C ALA A 48 7.46 -2.16 -6.02
N GLU A 49 8.76 -2.27 -5.73
CA GLU A 49 9.84 -1.79 -6.60
C GLU A 49 9.86 -2.50 -7.96
N TYR A 50 9.40 -3.77 -8.01
CA TYR A 50 9.43 -4.61 -9.21
C TYR A 50 8.09 -4.63 -9.95
N TRP A 51 7.03 -4.09 -9.34
CA TRP A 51 5.71 -4.13 -9.96
C TRP A 51 5.60 -3.19 -11.16
N PRO A 52 4.90 -3.61 -12.24
CA PRO A 52 4.56 -2.69 -13.30
C PRO A 52 3.57 -1.65 -12.75
N ALA A 53 3.81 -0.38 -13.03
CA ALA A 53 2.92 0.72 -12.64
C ALA A 53 1.71 0.80 -13.58
N THR A 54 0.95 -0.29 -13.68
CA THR A 54 -0.31 -0.33 -14.45
C THR A 54 -1.46 0.14 -13.57
N GLU A 55 -2.48 0.72 -14.21
CA GLU A 55 -3.71 1.16 -13.54
C GLU A 55 -4.40 0.01 -12.79
N GLU A 56 -4.30 -1.22 -13.32
CA GLU A 56 -4.87 -2.43 -12.73
C GLU A 56 -4.26 -2.74 -11.35
N VAL A 57 -2.92 -2.64 -11.24
CA VAL A 57 -2.20 -2.88 -9.98
C VAL A 57 -2.52 -1.78 -8.97
N GLU A 58 -2.50 -0.53 -9.40
CA GLU A 58 -2.83 0.62 -8.56
C GLU A 58 -4.27 0.54 -8.03
N THR A 59 -5.21 0.16 -8.90
CA THR A 59 -6.62 -0.04 -8.55
C THR A 59 -6.77 -1.19 -7.56
N CYS A 60 -6.08 -2.32 -7.78
CA CYS A 60 -6.12 -3.47 -6.88
C CYS A 60 -5.70 -3.09 -5.45
N LEU A 61 -4.57 -2.40 -5.30
CA LEU A 61 -4.07 -1.92 -4.02
C LEU A 61 -5.01 -0.88 -3.40
N SER A 62 -5.52 0.06 -4.21
CA SER A 62 -6.44 1.11 -3.75
C SER A 62 -7.76 0.56 -3.23
N VAL A 63 -8.31 -0.46 -3.89
CA VAL A 63 -9.53 -1.16 -3.46
C VAL A 63 -9.30 -1.88 -2.14
N MET A 64 -8.15 -2.55 -2.00
CA MET A 64 -7.77 -3.19 -0.74
C MET A 64 -7.67 -2.16 0.39
N GLU A 65 -6.85 -1.13 0.25
CA GLU A 65 -6.67 -0.06 1.25
C GLU A 65 -8.02 0.54 1.67
N THR A 66 -8.82 0.95 0.68
CA THR A 66 -10.13 1.59 0.94
C THR A 66 -11.05 0.66 1.73
N LYS A 67 -11.09 -0.64 1.41
CA LYS A 67 -11.91 -1.61 2.14
C LYS A 67 -11.44 -1.76 3.60
N MET A 68 -10.12 -1.85 3.85
CA MET A 68 -9.58 -1.97 5.21
C MET A 68 -9.89 -0.73 6.04
N LEU A 69 -9.64 0.46 5.48
CA LEU A 69 -9.85 1.72 6.19
C LEU A 69 -11.34 1.95 6.48
N ARG A 70 -12.23 1.61 5.53
CA ARG A 70 -13.69 1.64 5.76
C ARG A 70 -14.12 0.78 6.92
N TRP A 71 -13.68 -0.49 6.95
CA TRP A 71 -13.98 -1.39 8.05
C TRP A 71 -13.39 -0.91 9.38
N THR A 72 -12.16 -0.41 9.37
CA THR A 72 -11.48 0.17 10.54
C THR A 72 -12.27 1.37 11.11
N ALA A 73 -12.87 2.19 10.23
CA ALA A 73 -13.71 3.33 10.59
C ALA A 73 -15.17 2.95 10.94
N GLY A 74 -15.58 1.69 10.73
CA GLY A 74 -16.98 1.29 10.86
C GLY A 74 -17.92 1.93 9.83
N VAL A 75 -17.37 2.36 8.67
CA VAL A 75 -18.11 3.03 7.61
C VAL A 75 -18.54 2.02 6.55
N THR A 76 -19.81 2.09 6.19
CA THR A 76 -20.46 1.29 5.15
C THR A 76 -20.59 2.09 3.84
N ARG A 77 -21.06 1.44 2.78
CA ARG A 77 -21.39 2.15 1.52
C ARG A 77 -22.60 3.08 1.67
N MET A 78 -23.51 2.81 2.62
CA MET A 78 -24.72 3.62 2.82
C MET A 78 -24.42 5.00 3.37
N ASP A 79 -23.30 5.15 4.09
CA ASP A 79 -22.86 6.43 4.65
C ASP A 79 -22.43 7.43 3.57
N ARG A 80 -22.26 6.98 2.32
CA ARG A 80 -21.89 7.80 1.14
C ARG A 80 -20.64 8.68 1.34
N ILE A 81 -19.76 8.29 2.29
CA ILE A 81 -18.51 8.98 2.57
C ILE A 81 -17.50 8.68 1.46
N ARG A 82 -16.93 9.73 0.86
CA ARG A 82 -15.88 9.63 -0.17
C ARG A 82 -14.63 8.93 0.36
N ASN A 83 -13.96 8.15 -0.48
CA ASN A 83 -12.76 7.41 -0.08
C ASN A 83 -11.64 8.36 0.41
N ASP A 84 -11.52 9.54 -0.20
CA ASP A 84 -10.49 10.52 0.17
C ASP A 84 -10.75 11.10 1.57
N ALA A 85 -12.01 11.30 1.96
CA ALA A 85 -12.35 11.71 3.31
C ALA A 85 -11.95 10.64 4.34
N ILE A 86 -12.08 9.36 4.00
CA ILE A 86 -11.64 8.25 4.86
C ILE A 86 -10.12 8.25 4.99
N ARG A 87 -9.39 8.41 3.89
CA ARG A 87 -7.93 8.53 3.91
C ARG A 87 -7.45 9.72 4.73
N GLN A 88 -8.09 10.87 4.56
CA GLN A 88 -7.81 12.09 5.31
C GLN A 88 -8.05 11.88 6.82
N LYS A 89 -9.13 11.20 7.20
CA LYS A 89 -9.44 10.85 8.59
C LYS A 89 -8.29 10.09 9.26
N PHE A 90 -7.72 9.12 8.55
CA PHE A 90 -6.59 8.34 9.05
C PHE A 90 -5.23 9.01 8.80
N GLY A 91 -5.14 10.12 8.07
CA GLY A 91 -3.87 10.74 7.68
C GLY A 91 -2.97 9.81 6.86
N VAL A 92 -3.57 8.98 6.00
CA VAL A 92 -2.88 8.01 5.14
C VAL A 92 -2.90 8.52 3.70
N ALA A 93 -1.72 8.63 3.08
CA ALA A 93 -1.61 8.93 1.66
C ALA A 93 -2.04 7.70 0.82
N PRO A 94 -2.61 7.88 -0.38
CA PRO A 94 -3.01 6.75 -1.22
C PRO A 94 -1.86 5.74 -1.42
N ILE A 95 -2.16 4.46 -1.23
CA ILE A 95 -1.17 3.38 -1.41
C ILE A 95 -0.55 3.35 -2.81
N ALA A 96 -1.30 3.74 -3.85
CA ALA A 96 -0.80 3.84 -5.21
C ALA A 96 0.33 4.88 -5.33
N ASP A 97 0.21 6.02 -4.66
CA ASP A 97 1.27 7.02 -4.64
C ASP A 97 2.53 6.49 -3.95
N LYS A 98 2.36 5.71 -2.87
CA LYS A 98 3.49 5.03 -2.22
C LYS A 98 4.13 3.95 -3.08
N MET A 99 3.36 3.27 -3.92
CA MET A 99 3.91 2.33 -4.91
C MET A 99 4.78 3.06 -5.94
N ARG A 100 4.29 4.17 -6.48
CA ARG A 100 5.05 5.01 -7.40
C ARG A 100 6.32 5.55 -6.74
N GLU A 101 6.23 6.02 -5.50
CA GLU A 101 7.37 6.50 -4.71
C GLU A 101 8.41 5.40 -4.49
N ALA A 102 8.00 4.17 -4.13
CA ALA A 102 8.91 3.04 -3.95
C ALA A 102 9.66 2.70 -5.25
N ARG A 103 8.95 2.67 -6.38
CA ARG A 103 9.56 2.42 -7.70
C ARG A 103 10.54 3.52 -8.11
N LEU A 104 10.20 4.79 -7.88
CA LEU A 104 11.09 5.92 -8.16
C LEU A 104 12.33 5.90 -7.26
N ARG A 105 12.16 5.54 -5.98
CA ARG A 105 13.28 5.38 -5.06
C ARG A 105 14.23 4.29 -5.53
N TRP A 106 13.70 3.14 -5.95
CA TRP A 106 14.50 2.06 -6.53
C TRP A 106 15.23 2.53 -7.79
N TYR A 107 14.54 3.21 -8.70
CA TYR A 107 15.14 3.76 -9.92
C TYR A 107 16.28 4.74 -9.60
N GLY A 108 16.07 5.65 -8.64
CA GLY A 108 17.11 6.54 -8.14
C GLY A 108 18.31 5.79 -7.54
N HIS A 109 18.08 4.68 -6.84
CA HIS A 109 19.17 3.82 -6.35
C HIS A 109 19.96 3.17 -7.49
N VAL A 110 19.32 2.80 -8.60
CA VAL A 110 19.99 2.27 -9.78
C VAL A 110 20.85 3.34 -10.45
N LEU A 111 20.31 4.56 -10.63
CA LEU A 111 21.03 5.66 -11.27
C LEU A 111 22.27 6.11 -10.48
N HIS A 112 22.20 6.15 -9.15
CA HIS A 112 23.35 6.46 -8.30
C HIS A 112 24.32 5.28 -8.11
N GLY A 113 24.00 4.10 -8.67
CA GLY A 113 24.86 2.92 -8.60
C GLY A 113 26.13 3.09 -9.44
N LYS A 114 27.16 2.31 -9.10
CA LYS A 114 28.42 2.26 -9.86
C LYS A 114 28.15 1.80 -11.31
N GLU A 115 28.87 2.43 -12.24
CA GLU A 115 28.91 2.03 -13.65
C GLU A 115 29.30 0.55 -13.78
N GLY A 116 28.58 -0.19 -14.63
CA GLY A 116 28.78 -1.64 -14.81
C GLY A 116 28.21 -2.53 -13.69
N SER A 117 27.46 -1.99 -12.73
CA SER A 117 26.70 -2.83 -11.79
C SER A 117 25.58 -3.58 -12.51
N VAL A 118 25.30 -4.82 -12.08
CA VAL A 118 24.26 -5.69 -12.69
C VAL A 118 22.91 -4.98 -12.81
N ARG A 119 22.55 -4.13 -11.84
CA ARG A 119 21.30 -3.37 -11.84
C ARG A 119 21.25 -2.29 -12.93
N LYS A 120 22.38 -1.63 -13.20
CA LYS A 120 22.48 -0.57 -14.20
C LYS A 120 22.55 -1.15 -15.61
N ILE A 121 23.33 -2.21 -15.80
CA ILE A 121 23.35 -2.99 -17.05
C ILE A 121 21.95 -3.56 -17.34
N GLY A 122 21.28 -4.12 -16.33
CA GLY A 122 19.93 -4.65 -16.49
C GLY A 122 18.88 -3.59 -16.85
N LEU A 123 19.06 -2.35 -16.39
CA LEU A 123 18.20 -1.23 -16.78
C LEU A 123 18.43 -0.84 -18.25
N GLU A 124 19.68 -0.77 -18.70
CA GLU A 124 20.03 -0.45 -20.10
C GLU A 124 19.54 -1.50 -21.10
N LEU A 125 19.44 -2.77 -20.70
CA LEU A 125 18.91 -3.84 -21.54
C LEU A 125 17.37 -3.89 -21.60
N ALA A 126 16.69 -3.20 -20.67
CA ALA A 126 15.23 -3.16 -20.58
C ALA A 126 14.60 -1.91 -21.23
N VAL A 127 15.43 -0.99 -21.73
CA VAL A 127 15.07 0.21 -22.50
C VAL A 127 15.37 -0.04 -23.97
#